data_AF-A0A257Z6D1-F1
#
_entry.id   AF-A0A257Z6D1-F1
#
_cell.length_a   1.000
_cell.length_b   1.000
_cell.length_c   1.000
_cell.angle_alpha   90.00
_cell.angle_beta   90.00
_cell.angle_gamma   90.00
#
_symmetry.space_group_name_H-M   'P 1'
#
loop_
_entity.id
_entity.type
_entity.pdbx_description
1 polymer ?
#
loop_
_entity_poly.entity_id
_entity_poly.type
_entity_poly.pdbx_seq_one_letter_code
_entity_poly.pdbx_strand_id
1 'polypeptide(L)'
;MSQIAGRKSGLVWAVHLSAFALVALWVIPTLGLLVSSFRTGDQIVGSGWWEAVGTQVQQLPAVRLGGDEVARDGVFVIEGQLFAAGAEVSAWGTSSVAPEAYAPGAVADLDGGVTLTVAVDGGYVLSSPSTMADLRMPRVFATAATPPEFTFENYGTVIASPLAGQSIGQAFLNTLTVAIPATIIPILVAAFAAYALAWMEFPGRALLVAFVVGLLVVPLQLALIPLLQFHNWIGIGKGYLG
;
A
#
# COMPACT_ATOMS: atom_id res chain seq x y z
N MET A 1 -28.14 5.59 58.41
CA MET A 1 -26.87 5.00 57.96
C MET A 1 -26.55 5.59 56.60
N SER A 2 -25.62 6.54 56.56
CA SER A 2 -25.22 7.27 55.36
C SER A 2 -24.50 6.34 54.37
N GLN A 3 -25.17 6.00 53.28
CA GLN A 3 -24.54 5.37 52.12
C GLN A 3 -23.61 6.41 51.47
N ILE A 4 -22.32 6.07 51.43
CA ILE A 4 -21.23 6.90 50.92
C ILE A 4 -21.49 7.19 49.42
N ALA A 5 -21.73 8.45 49.09
CA ALA A 5 -21.91 8.90 47.70
C ALA A 5 -20.66 8.60 46.86
N GLY A 6 -20.89 8.05 45.67
CA GLY A 6 -19.88 7.46 44.82
C GLY A 6 -18.78 8.42 44.37
N ARG A 7 -17.54 8.15 44.80
CA ARG A 7 -16.32 8.63 44.13
C ARG A 7 -15.84 7.56 43.15
N LYS A 8 -16.53 7.39 42.03
CA LYS A 8 -15.94 6.76 40.83
C LYS A 8 -15.56 7.87 39.86
N SER A 9 -14.47 8.58 40.13
CA SER A 9 -14.17 9.82 39.38
C SER A 9 -12.78 9.83 38.73
N GLY A 10 -11.72 9.39 39.40
CA GLY A 10 -10.36 9.40 38.82
C GLY A 10 -9.99 8.12 38.05
N LEU A 11 -10.09 6.96 38.70
CA LEU A 11 -9.65 5.68 38.11
C LEU A 11 -10.46 5.31 36.86
N VAL A 12 -11.78 5.55 36.86
CA VAL A 12 -12.65 5.26 35.71
C VAL A 12 -12.28 6.14 34.51
N TRP A 13 -12.02 7.43 34.74
CA TRP A 13 -11.53 8.32 33.68
C TRP A 13 -10.15 7.92 33.18
N ALA A 14 -9.23 7.54 34.07
CA ALA A 14 -7.93 7.02 33.67
C ALA A 14 -8.07 5.77 32.79
N VAL A 15 -8.91 4.81 33.18
CA VAL A 15 -9.20 3.61 32.38
C VAL A 15 -9.79 3.96 31.02
N HIS A 16 -10.79 4.85 30.94
CA HIS A 16 -11.37 5.26 29.67
C HIS A 16 -10.36 5.99 28.78
N LEU A 17 -9.55 6.87 29.34
CA LEU A 17 -8.53 7.60 28.59
C LEU A 17 -7.45 6.65 28.07
N SER A 18 -7.00 5.69 28.89
CA SER A 18 -6.06 4.65 28.49
C SER A 18 -6.65 3.74 27.41
N ALA A 19 -7.90 3.31 27.56
CA ALA A 19 -8.59 2.51 26.55
C ALA A 19 -8.73 3.28 25.23
N PHE A 20 -9.12 4.55 25.29
CA PHE A 20 -9.20 5.42 24.12
C PHE A 20 -7.83 5.59 23.45
N ALA A 21 -6.77 5.86 24.21
CA ALA A 21 -5.42 6.00 23.68
C ALA A 21 -4.94 4.71 22.99
N LEU A 22 -5.24 3.55 23.57
CA LEU A 22 -4.92 2.25 22.98
C LEU A 22 -5.69 2.03 21.67
N VAL A 23 -6.99 2.36 21.65
CA VAL A 23 -7.82 2.28 20.42
C VAL A 23 -7.27 3.24 19.36
N ALA A 24 -6.98 4.49 19.71
CA ALA A 24 -6.44 5.48 18.78
C ALA A 24 -5.10 5.02 18.19
N LEU A 25 -4.19 4.50 19.04
CA LEU A 25 -2.92 3.95 18.59
C LEU A 25 -3.11 2.80 17.60
N TRP A 26 -4.10 1.95 17.81
CA TRP A 26 -4.39 0.81 16.94
C TRP A 26 -5.09 1.20 15.63
N VAL A 27 -5.88 2.28 15.63
CA VAL A 27 -6.56 2.80 14.44
C VAL A 27 -5.60 3.54 13.52
N ILE A 28 -4.57 4.21 14.05
CA ILE A 28 -3.63 5.01 13.25
C ILE A 28 -3.05 4.24 12.04
N PRO A 29 -2.51 3.02 12.17
CA PRO A 29 -2.02 2.25 11.03
C PRO A 29 -3.11 1.94 10.00
N THR A 30 -4.33 1.59 10.45
CA THR A 30 -5.45 1.28 9.56
C THR A 30 -5.95 2.51 8.81
N LEU A 31 -5.96 3.67 9.45
CA LEU A 31 -6.29 4.94 8.82
C LEU A 31 -5.22 5.32 7.78
N GLY A 32 -3.94 5.10 8.10
CA GLY A 32 -2.85 5.31 7.16
C GLY A 32 -2.96 4.46 5.91
N LEU A 33 -3.32 3.18 6.04
CA LEU A 33 -3.60 2.30 4.90
C LEU A 33 -4.83 2.77 4.11
N LEU A 34 -5.90 3.20 4.77
CA LEU A 34 -7.10 3.72 4.11
C LEU A 34 -6.83 4.99 3.31
N VAL A 35 -6.08 5.93 3.87
CA VAL A 35 -5.69 7.15 3.14
C VAL A 35 -4.79 6.78 1.97
N SER A 36 -3.82 5.89 2.20
CA SER A 36 -2.88 5.45 1.16
C SER A 36 -3.56 4.69 0.02
N SER A 37 -4.65 3.96 0.28
CA SER A 37 -5.36 3.24 -0.79
C SER A 37 -5.99 4.16 -1.84
N PHE A 38 -6.19 5.44 -1.52
CA PHE A 38 -6.66 6.44 -2.48
C PHE A 38 -5.53 7.25 -3.14
N ARG A 39 -4.27 7.04 -2.76
CA ARG A 39 -3.13 7.81 -3.30
C ARG A 39 -2.49 7.07 -4.48
N THR A 40 -1.85 7.79 -5.38
CA THR A 40 -1.09 7.19 -6.48
C THR A 40 0.19 6.53 -5.95
N GLY A 41 0.76 5.58 -6.71
CA GLY A 41 1.96 4.85 -6.31
C GLY A 41 3.14 5.76 -6.01
N ASP A 42 3.36 6.78 -6.83
CA ASP A 42 4.45 7.74 -6.66
C ASP A 42 4.32 8.54 -5.35
N GLN A 43 3.10 8.95 -5.00
CA GLN A 43 2.84 9.68 -3.75
C GLN A 43 3.05 8.80 -2.51
N ILE A 44 2.71 7.51 -2.59
CA ILE A 44 2.92 6.55 -1.48
C ILE A 44 4.41 6.34 -1.21
N VAL A 45 5.24 6.30 -2.26
CA VAL A 45 6.71 6.16 -2.13
C VAL A 45 7.36 7.47 -1.69
N GLY A 46 6.84 8.62 -2.15
CA GLY A 46 7.44 9.92 -1.91
C GLY A 46 7.14 10.55 -0.54
N SER A 47 5.98 10.27 0.07
CA SER A 47 5.58 10.94 1.32
C SER A 47 4.63 10.12 2.21
N GLY A 48 4.59 10.47 3.49
CA GLY A 48 3.71 9.84 4.48
C GLY A 48 2.23 10.10 4.23
N TRP A 49 1.36 9.19 4.67
CA TRP A 49 -0.09 9.30 4.46
C TRP A 49 -0.72 10.54 5.14
N TRP A 50 -0.08 11.08 6.18
CA TRP A 50 -0.53 12.30 6.86
C TRP A 50 -0.36 13.57 6.00
N GLU A 51 0.46 13.52 4.94
CA GLU A 51 0.66 14.61 3.97
C GLU A 51 -0.27 14.51 2.75
N ALA A 52 -1.16 13.53 2.72
CA ALA A 52 -1.97 13.20 1.53
C ALA A 52 -2.88 14.34 1.04
N VAL A 53 -3.26 15.28 1.90
CA VAL A 53 -4.18 16.39 1.57
C VAL A 53 -3.40 17.63 1.11
N GLY A 54 -2.09 17.69 1.35
CA GLY A 54 -1.25 18.83 0.97
C GLY A 54 -0.51 18.62 -0.35
N THR A 55 -0.02 19.71 -0.92
CA THR A 55 0.99 19.66 -1.99
C THR A 55 2.23 18.97 -1.46
N GLN A 56 2.65 17.92 -2.14
CA GLN A 56 3.82 17.13 -1.75
C GLN A 56 5.05 17.77 -2.39
N VAL A 57 6.05 18.07 -1.57
CA VAL A 57 7.32 18.64 -2.01
C VAL A 57 8.37 17.56 -1.85
N GLN A 58 8.94 17.10 -2.96
CA GLN A 58 9.91 16.01 -2.97
C GLN A 58 11.15 16.41 -3.76
N GLN A 59 12.32 16.20 -3.15
CA GLN A 59 13.58 16.28 -3.87
C GLN A 59 13.73 15.05 -4.77
N LEU A 60 13.81 15.29 -6.08
CA LEU A 60 13.94 14.23 -7.08
C LEU A 60 15.37 13.66 -7.11
N PRO A 61 15.53 12.40 -7.56
CA PRO A 61 16.84 11.86 -7.89
C PRO A 61 17.56 12.76 -8.90
N ALA A 62 18.87 12.94 -8.74
CA ALA A 62 19.59 13.83 -9.65
C ALA A 62 19.61 13.29 -11.08
N VAL A 63 19.07 14.08 -12.00
CA VAL A 63 18.97 13.78 -13.43
C VAL A 63 20.22 14.30 -14.12
N ARG A 64 20.86 13.47 -14.94
CA ARG A 64 21.93 13.96 -15.83
C ARG A 64 21.27 14.52 -17.09
N LEU A 65 21.59 15.76 -17.43
CA LEU A 65 21.03 16.40 -18.62
C LEU A 65 21.45 15.65 -19.89
N GLY A 66 20.58 15.65 -20.88
CA GLY A 66 20.83 15.08 -22.20
C GLY A 66 20.03 15.82 -23.28
N GLY A 67 20.04 15.31 -24.50
CA GLY A 67 19.35 15.92 -25.64
C GLY A 67 20.31 16.31 -26.75
N ASP A 68 19.74 16.69 -27.88
CA ASP A 68 20.50 17.08 -29.06
C ASP A 68 20.95 18.53 -28.96
N GLU A 69 22.22 18.77 -29.28
CA GLU A 69 22.78 20.11 -29.35
C GLU A 69 22.34 20.79 -30.64
N VAL A 70 21.76 21.98 -30.51
CA VAL A 70 21.33 22.82 -31.63
C VAL A 70 22.01 24.18 -31.54
N ALA A 71 22.67 24.60 -32.60
CA ALA A 71 23.21 25.95 -32.70
C ALA A 71 22.08 26.93 -33.06
N ARG A 72 21.81 27.91 -32.18
CA ARG A 72 20.85 29.01 -32.40
C ARG A 72 21.53 30.34 -32.06
N ASP A 73 21.44 31.32 -32.96
CA ASP A 73 21.93 32.69 -32.75
C ASP A 73 23.39 32.80 -32.26
N GLY A 74 24.26 31.89 -32.70
CA GLY A 74 25.68 31.86 -32.34
C GLY A 74 26.00 31.19 -31.00
N VAL A 75 25.01 30.54 -30.36
CA VAL A 75 25.15 29.81 -29.09
C VAL A 75 24.69 28.36 -29.31
N PHE A 76 25.35 27.41 -28.66
CA PHE A 76 24.94 26.01 -28.63
C PHE A 76 23.92 25.81 -27.51
N VAL A 77 22.78 25.20 -27.81
CA VAL A 77 21.67 25.03 -26.87
C VAL A 77 21.23 23.56 -26.83
N ILE A 78 21.02 23.04 -25.63
CA ILE A 78 20.40 21.74 -25.36
C ILE A 78 19.14 21.97 -24.53
N GLU A 79 18.00 21.52 -25.04
CA GLU A 79 16.69 21.65 -24.41
C GLU A 79 16.17 20.27 -24.01
N GLY A 80 15.44 20.20 -22.89
CA GLY A 80 14.82 18.96 -22.45
C GLY A 80 13.90 19.14 -21.26
N GLN A 81 13.46 18.02 -20.69
CA GLN A 81 12.49 17.98 -19.60
C GLN A 81 13.03 17.15 -18.43
N LEU A 82 12.91 17.64 -17.21
CA LEU A 82 13.41 16.94 -16.00
C LEU A 82 12.48 15.83 -15.53
N PHE A 83 11.16 16.00 -15.65
CA PHE A 83 10.14 15.04 -15.20
C PHE A 83 8.84 15.18 -16.00
N ALA A 84 7.98 14.16 -15.93
CA ALA A 84 6.68 14.15 -16.59
C ALA A 84 5.77 15.27 -16.08
N ALA A 85 4.84 15.73 -16.91
CA ALA A 85 3.90 16.80 -16.54
C ALA A 85 3.10 16.46 -15.26
N GLY A 86 2.70 17.50 -14.52
CA GLY A 86 1.88 17.37 -13.30
C GLY A 86 2.59 17.72 -12.00
N ALA A 87 3.88 18.04 -12.07
CA ALA A 87 4.64 18.63 -10.97
C ALA A 87 5.22 19.99 -11.38
N GLU A 88 5.52 20.82 -10.39
CA GLU A 88 6.17 22.12 -10.59
C GLU A 88 7.51 22.16 -9.88
N VAL A 89 8.54 22.72 -10.50
CA VAL A 89 9.82 22.96 -9.82
C VAL A 89 9.60 24.04 -8.76
N SER A 90 9.91 23.71 -7.51
CA SER A 90 9.91 24.67 -6.39
C SER A 90 11.30 25.28 -6.17
N ALA A 91 12.34 24.47 -6.31
CA ALA A 91 13.75 24.88 -6.26
C ALA A 91 14.60 23.88 -7.04
N TRP A 92 15.81 24.29 -7.44
CA TRP A 92 16.74 23.42 -8.15
C TRP A 92 18.20 23.80 -7.91
N GLY A 93 19.11 22.91 -8.30
CA GLY A 93 20.54 23.06 -8.04
C GLY A 93 21.38 22.14 -8.92
N THR A 94 22.68 22.45 -9.02
CA THR A 94 23.63 21.71 -9.87
C THR A 94 24.61 20.85 -9.05
N SER A 95 24.51 20.92 -7.73
CA SER A 95 25.37 20.20 -6.77
C SER A 95 24.52 19.52 -5.71
N SER A 96 24.96 18.34 -5.25
CA SER A 96 24.32 17.63 -4.14
C SER A 96 24.46 18.36 -2.81
N VAL A 97 25.41 19.30 -2.70
CA VAL A 97 25.63 20.12 -1.50
C VAL A 97 24.60 21.24 -1.40
N ALA A 98 24.19 21.79 -2.53
CA ALA A 98 23.20 22.87 -2.61
C ALA A 98 22.17 22.55 -3.71
N PRO A 99 21.29 21.55 -3.47
CA PRO A 99 20.32 21.08 -4.46
C PRO A 99 19.16 22.04 -4.70
N GLU A 100 19.00 23.06 -3.84
CA GLU A 100 17.93 24.07 -3.89
C GLU A 100 18.51 25.49 -3.99
N ALA A 101 19.69 25.62 -4.61
CA ALA A 101 20.42 26.89 -4.72
C ALA A 101 19.69 27.96 -5.55
N TYR A 102 18.84 27.54 -6.47
CA TYR A 102 18.21 28.39 -7.47
C TYR A 102 16.69 28.26 -7.46
N ALA A 103 16.02 29.40 -7.61
CA ALA A 103 14.58 29.43 -7.90
C ALA A 103 14.32 29.04 -9.37
N PRO A 104 13.12 28.54 -9.70
CA PRO A 104 12.72 28.31 -11.09
C PRO A 104 12.89 29.57 -11.93
N GLY A 105 13.42 29.42 -13.14
CA GLY A 105 13.73 30.50 -14.07
C GLY A 105 15.00 31.29 -13.76
N ALA A 106 15.66 31.06 -12.62
CA ALA A 106 16.98 31.63 -12.36
C ALA A 106 18.01 31.01 -13.31
N VAL A 107 19.06 31.77 -13.62
CA VAL A 107 20.18 31.29 -14.45
C VAL A 107 21.32 30.88 -13.52
N ALA A 108 21.76 29.62 -13.63
CA ALA A 108 22.99 29.16 -13.01
C ALA A 108 24.15 29.28 -13.99
N ASP A 109 25.22 29.94 -13.56
CA ASP A 109 26.48 29.98 -14.29
C ASP A 109 27.33 28.76 -13.91
N LEU A 110 27.69 27.97 -14.91
CA LEU A 110 28.55 26.80 -14.79
C LEU A 110 29.93 27.14 -15.39
N ASP A 111 30.93 26.33 -15.04
CA ASP A 111 32.29 26.56 -15.53
C ASP A 111 32.36 26.51 -17.07
N GLY A 112 33.25 27.33 -17.65
CA GLY A 112 33.41 27.43 -19.10
C GLY A 112 32.35 28.28 -19.83
N GLY A 113 31.59 29.11 -19.12
CA GLY A 113 30.57 29.99 -19.72
C GLY A 113 29.29 29.26 -20.12
N VAL A 114 29.11 28.05 -19.59
CA VAL A 114 27.89 27.27 -19.78
C VAL A 114 26.85 27.79 -18.80
N THR A 115 25.64 28.10 -19.27
CA THR A 115 24.55 28.54 -18.40
C THR A 115 23.40 27.57 -18.44
N LEU A 116 22.79 27.33 -17.30
CA LEU A 116 21.63 26.45 -17.16
C LEU A 116 20.46 27.22 -16.57
N THR A 117 19.29 27.06 -17.15
CA THR A 117 18.02 27.56 -16.62
C THR A 117 17.03 26.41 -16.54
N VAL A 118 16.31 26.31 -15.43
CA VAL A 118 15.22 25.34 -15.25
C VAL A 118 13.92 26.09 -15.01
N ALA A 119 12.93 25.91 -15.87
CA ALA A 119 11.61 26.52 -15.80
C ALA A 119 10.71 25.84 -14.74
N VAL A 120 9.60 26.49 -14.39
CA VAL A 120 8.63 26.00 -13.39
C VAL A 120 8.01 24.67 -13.80
N ASP A 121 7.79 24.45 -15.09
CA ASP A 121 7.23 23.22 -15.64
C ASP A 121 8.25 22.07 -15.72
N GLY A 122 9.51 22.28 -15.31
CA GLY A 122 10.58 21.29 -15.37
C GLY A 122 11.34 21.27 -16.70
N GLY A 123 11.01 22.15 -17.64
CA GLY A 123 11.80 22.35 -18.85
C GLY A 123 13.17 22.94 -18.51
N TYR A 124 14.24 22.49 -19.14
CA TYR A 124 15.57 23.06 -18.97
C TYR A 124 16.17 23.52 -20.29
N VAL A 125 16.98 24.57 -20.19
CA VAL A 125 17.78 25.12 -21.28
C VAL A 125 19.21 25.21 -20.80
N LEU A 126 20.08 24.43 -21.41
CA LEU A 126 21.52 24.50 -21.23
C LEU A 126 22.11 25.22 -22.45
N SER A 127 22.87 26.28 -22.24
CA SER A 127 23.47 27.06 -23.32
C SER A 127 24.95 27.29 -23.11
N SER A 128 25.73 27.30 -24.19
CA SER A 128 27.19 27.47 -24.15
C SER A 128 27.69 28.21 -25.39
N PRO A 129 28.71 29.09 -25.26
CA PRO A 129 29.36 29.75 -26.40
C PRO A 129 30.17 28.78 -27.28
N SER A 130 30.56 27.61 -26.75
CA SER A 130 31.25 26.54 -27.47
C SER A 130 30.47 25.24 -27.44
N THR A 131 30.75 24.34 -28.39
CA THR A 131 30.12 23.01 -28.42
C THR A 131 30.31 22.27 -27.10
N MET A 132 29.27 21.56 -26.68
CA MET A 132 29.18 20.78 -25.46
C MET A 132 29.33 19.27 -25.74
N ALA A 133 29.66 18.89 -26.98
CA ALA A 133 29.77 17.49 -27.40
C ALA A 133 30.75 16.65 -26.55
N ASP A 134 31.86 17.26 -26.13
CA ASP A 134 32.89 16.61 -25.30
C ASP A 134 32.72 16.89 -23.80
N LEU A 135 31.72 17.71 -23.41
CA LEU A 135 31.50 18.05 -22.02
C LEU A 135 30.77 16.93 -21.28
N ARG A 136 31.20 16.71 -20.03
CA ARG A 136 30.44 15.85 -19.12
C ARG A 136 29.18 16.58 -18.70
N MET A 137 28.04 16.14 -19.20
CA MET A 137 26.75 16.76 -18.89
C MET A 137 26.51 16.90 -17.38
N PRO A 138 26.11 18.09 -16.92
CA PRO A 138 25.89 18.38 -15.51
C PRO A 138 24.70 17.56 -14.99
N ARG A 139 24.70 17.35 -13.68
CA ARG A 139 23.55 16.77 -12.97
C ARG A 139 22.72 17.89 -12.39
N VAL A 140 21.41 17.77 -12.52
CA VAL A 140 20.45 18.70 -11.94
C VAL A 140 19.71 17.98 -10.82
N PHE A 141 19.63 18.65 -9.69
CA PHE A 141 18.79 18.31 -8.56
C PHE A 141 17.59 19.25 -8.63
N ALA A 142 16.39 18.71 -8.63
CA ALA A 142 15.16 19.50 -8.64
C ALA A 142 14.27 19.05 -7.49
N THR A 143 13.68 20.00 -6.80
CA THR A 143 12.63 19.76 -5.81
C THR A 143 11.30 20.05 -6.49
N ALA A 144 10.52 19.00 -6.70
CA ALA A 144 9.24 19.07 -7.38
C ALA A 144 8.10 19.15 -6.37
N ALA A 145 7.13 20.02 -6.64
CA ALA A 145 5.89 20.18 -5.90
C ALA A 145 4.75 19.59 -6.73
N THR A 146 4.10 18.56 -6.19
CA THR A 146 2.99 17.86 -6.86
C THR A 146 1.70 18.06 -6.06
N PRO A 147 0.61 18.55 -6.67
CA PRO A 147 -0.68 18.63 -6.00
C PRO A 147 -1.17 17.26 -5.50
N PRO A 148 -1.99 17.21 -4.43
CA PRO A 148 -2.57 15.96 -3.98
C PRO A 148 -3.50 15.38 -5.04
N GLU A 149 -3.42 14.07 -5.26
CA GLU A 149 -4.25 13.37 -6.23
C GLU A 149 -4.85 12.14 -5.56
N PHE A 150 -6.18 12.03 -5.66
CA PHE A 150 -6.92 10.89 -5.14
C PHE A 150 -7.52 10.09 -6.28
N THR A 151 -7.29 8.78 -6.26
CA THR A 151 -7.70 7.84 -7.30
C THR A 151 -8.26 6.55 -6.69
N PHE A 152 -9.07 5.84 -7.47
CA PHE A 152 -9.56 4.50 -7.15
C PHE A 152 -8.82 3.40 -7.92
N GLU A 153 -7.80 3.78 -8.71
CA GLU A 153 -7.05 2.86 -9.58
C GLU A 153 -6.45 1.68 -8.81
N ASN A 154 -5.94 1.92 -7.60
CA ASN A 154 -5.40 0.85 -6.75
C ASN A 154 -6.39 -0.29 -6.53
N TYR A 155 -7.67 0.01 -6.32
CA TYR A 155 -8.71 -1.02 -6.14
C TYR A 155 -8.94 -1.80 -7.43
N GLY A 156 -8.99 -1.11 -8.57
CA GLY A 156 -9.10 -1.73 -9.89
C GLY A 156 -7.94 -2.70 -10.14
N THR A 157 -6.71 -2.25 -9.89
CA THR A 157 -5.50 -3.05 -10.02
C THR A 157 -5.52 -4.28 -9.11
N VAL A 158 -5.87 -4.14 -7.84
CA VAL A 158 -5.93 -5.25 -6.88
C VAL A 158 -6.99 -6.29 -7.27
N ILE A 159 -8.18 -5.85 -7.70
CA ILE A 159 -9.30 -6.75 -8.00
C ILE A 159 -9.12 -7.44 -9.35
N ALA A 160 -8.71 -6.69 -10.38
CA ALA A 160 -8.70 -7.16 -11.76
C ALA A 160 -7.32 -7.63 -12.23
N SER A 161 -6.23 -7.03 -11.76
CA SER A 161 -4.90 -7.32 -12.30
C SER A 161 -4.27 -8.56 -11.65
N PRO A 162 -3.84 -9.55 -12.43
CA PRO A 162 -3.19 -10.75 -11.91
C PRO A 162 -1.70 -10.47 -11.63
N LEU A 163 -1.41 -9.95 -10.44
CA LEU A 163 -0.04 -9.66 -9.97
C LEU A 163 0.85 -10.91 -9.77
N ALA A 164 0.25 -12.11 -9.67
CA ALA A 164 0.97 -13.38 -9.46
C ALA A 164 0.24 -14.57 -10.13
N GLY A 165 -0.35 -14.37 -11.31
CA GLY A 165 -1.11 -15.39 -12.03
C GLY A 165 -2.55 -15.59 -11.54
N GLN A 166 -2.95 -14.94 -10.44
CA GLN A 166 -4.33 -14.86 -9.95
C GLN A 166 -4.59 -13.47 -9.37
N SER A 167 -5.74 -12.88 -9.70
CA SER A 167 -6.17 -11.61 -9.09
C SER A 167 -6.84 -11.85 -7.73
N ILE A 168 -6.87 -10.83 -6.88
CA ILE A 168 -7.55 -10.95 -5.57
C ILE A 168 -9.05 -11.15 -5.75
N GLY A 169 -9.66 -10.56 -6.79
CA GLY A 169 -11.05 -10.82 -7.13
C GLY A 169 -11.33 -12.29 -7.43
N GLN A 170 -10.45 -12.94 -8.18
CA GLN A 170 -10.56 -14.37 -8.46
C GLN A 170 -10.32 -15.23 -7.20
N ALA A 171 -9.31 -14.90 -6.40
CA ALA A 171 -9.04 -15.59 -5.14
C ALA A 171 -10.24 -15.51 -4.16
N PHE A 172 -10.91 -14.35 -4.11
CA PHE A 172 -12.12 -14.15 -3.32
C PHE A 172 -13.26 -15.06 -3.79
N LEU A 173 -13.52 -15.12 -5.10
CA LEU A 173 -14.55 -16.00 -5.67
C LEU A 173 -14.24 -17.48 -5.48
N ASN A 174 -12.98 -17.89 -5.61
CA ASN A 174 -12.56 -19.27 -5.32
C ASN A 174 -12.84 -19.62 -3.85
N THR A 175 -12.50 -18.71 -2.94
CA THR A 175 -12.75 -18.88 -1.51
C THR A 175 -14.25 -18.98 -1.22
N LEU A 176 -15.06 -18.14 -1.84
CA LEU A 176 -16.52 -18.17 -1.68
C LEU A 176 -17.12 -19.49 -2.19
N THR A 177 -16.63 -19.97 -3.32
CA THR A 177 -17.04 -21.24 -3.94
C THR A 177 -16.77 -22.44 -3.04
N VAL A 178 -15.70 -22.40 -2.24
CA VAL A 178 -15.37 -23.45 -1.26
C VAL A 178 -16.10 -23.24 0.07
N ALA A 179 -16.15 -22.01 0.57
CA ALA A 179 -16.68 -21.68 1.90
C ALA A 179 -18.21 -21.84 1.98
N ILE A 180 -18.96 -21.50 0.92
CA ILE A 180 -20.42 -21.63 0.93
C ILE A 180 -20.85 -23.10 1.07
N PRO A 181 -20.39 -24.06 0.24
CA PRO A 181 -20.73 -25.47 0.42
C PRO A 181 -20.20 -26.04 1.75
N ALA A 182 -18.98 -25.67 2.14
CA ALA A 182 -18.35 -26.14 3.38
C ALA A 182 -19.06 -25.65 4.66
N THR A 183 -19.90 -24.62 4.58
CA THR A 183 -20.74 -24.17 5.69
C THR A 183 -22.14 -24.76 5.61
N ILE A 184 -22.79 -24.70 4.44
CA ILE A 184 -24.17 -25.15 4.27
C ILE A 184 -24.31 -26.67 4.47
N ILE A 185 -23.48 -27.47 3.81
CA ILE A 185 -23.63 -28.93 3.83
C ILE A 185 -23.46 -29.49 5.25
N PRO A 186 -22.39 -29.15 6.01
CA PRO A 186 -22.24 -29.65 7.37
C PRO A 186 -23.33 -29.16 8.32
N ILE A 187 -23.79 -27.91 8.19
CA ILE A 187 -24.89 -27.40 9.02
C ILE A 187 -26.17 -28.18 8.77
N LEU A 188 -26.52 -28.47 7.52
CA LEU A 188 -27.72 -29.24 7.19
C LEU A 188 -27.65 -30.65 7.77
N VAL A 189 -26.53 -31.35 7.59
CA VAL A 189 -26.32 -32.70 8.15
C VAL A 189 -26.36 -32.67 9.68
N ALA A 190 -25.68 -31.70 10.29
CA ALA A 190 -25.66 -31.53 11.74
C ALA A 190 -27.06 -31.20 12.29
N ALA A 191 -27.87 -30.40 11.59
CA ALA A 191 -29.22 -30.07 11.99
C ALA A 191 -30.13 -31.32 12.01
N PHE A 192 -30.03 -32.18 11.00
CA PHE A 192 -30.76 -33.46 11.00
C PHE A 192 -30.31 -34.38 12.14
N ALA A 193 -29.00 -34.50 12.36
CA ALA A 193 -28.46 -35.30 13.46
C ALA A 193 -28.88 -34.75 14.84
N ALA A 194 -28.85 -33.43 15.00
CA ALA A 194 -29.26 -32.75 16.22
C ALA A 194 -30.75 -32.97 16.52
N TYR A 195 -31.62 -32.90 15.50
CA TYR A 195 -33.05 -33.19 15.68
C TYR A 195 -33.28 -34.62 16.17
N ALA A 196 -32.63 -35.60 15.54
CA ALA A 196 -32.75 -37.00 15.95
C ALA A 196 -32.24 -37.21 17.38
N LEU A 197 -31.09 -36.63 17.74
CA LEU A 197 -30.51 -36.78 19.08
C LEU A 197 -31.29 -36.04 20.18
N ALA A 198 -31.93 -34.92 19.84
CA ALA A 198 -32.68 -34.11 20.81
C ALA A 198 -34.10 -34.63 21.06
N TRP A 199 -34.79 -35.11 20.02
CA TRP A 199 -36.23 -35.37 20.08
C TRP A 199 -36.64 -36.83 19.88
N MET A 200 -35.78 -37.70 19.33
CA MET A 200 -36.12 -39.11 19.15
C MET A 200 -35.62 -39.98 20.32
N GLU A 201 -36.38 -41.02 20.63
CA GLU A 201 -36.02 -42.05 21.60
C GLU A 201 -35.58 -43.31 20.87
N PHE A 202 -34.31 -43.68 21.02
CA PHE A 202 -33.75 -44.90 20.43
C PHE A 202 -32.61 -45.44 21.30
N PRO A 203 -32.35 -46.76 21.26
CA PRO A 203 -31.31 -47.37 22.09
C PRO A 203 -29.91 -46.87 21.68
N GLY A 204 -29.09 -46.47 22.66
CA GLY A 204 -27.72 -45.99 22.44
C GLY A 204 -27.55 -44.46 22.29
N ARG A 205 -28.63 -43.67 22.36
CA ARG A 205 -28.59 -42.20 22.29
C ARG A 205 -27.55 -41.55 23.20
N ALA A 206 -27.50 -41.97 24.47
CA ALA A 206 -26.58 -41.40 25.46
C ALA A 206 -25.11 -41.65 25.10
N LEU A 207 -24.79 -42.80 24.51
CA LEU A 207 -23.42 -43.11 24.06
C LEU A 207 -23.02 -42.26 22.85
N LEU A 208 -23.92 -42.07 21.87
CA LEU A 208 -23.66 -41.20 20.72
C LEU A 208 -23.44 -39.74 21.14
N VAL A 209 -24.26 -39.22 22.07
CA VAL A 209 -24.08 -37.87 22.61
C VAL A 209 -22.72 -37.75 23.32
N ALA A 210 -22.37 -38.72 24.18
CA ALA A 210 -21.09 -38.73 24.86
C ALA A 210 -19.91 -38.78 23.88
N PHE A 211 -20.02 -39.56 22.79
CA PHE A 211 -19.01 -39.65 21.75
C PHE A 211 -18.83 -38.33 20.98
N VAL A 212 -19.92 -37.70 20.53
CA VAL A 212 -19.88 -36.40 19.84
C VAL A 212 -19.25 -35.33 20.73
N VAL A 213 -19.68 -35.25 22.00
CA VAL A 213 -19.10 -34.31 22.97
C VAL A 213 -17.63 -34.61 23.22
N GLY A 214 -17.26 -35.89 23.33
CA GLY A 214 -15.87 -36.32 23.48
C GLY A 214 -14.99 -35.92 22.29
N LEU A 215 -15.51 -35.98 21.07
CA LEU A 215 -14.79 -35.55 19.87
C LEU A 215 -14.51 -34.04 19.84
N LEU A 216 -15.35 -33.20 20.47
CA LEU A 216 -15.11 -31.75 20.55
C LEU A 216 -13.87 -31.40 21.40
N VAL A 217 -13.43 -32.31 22.26
CA VAL A 217 -12.24 -32.12 23.11
C VAL A 217 -10.95 -32.28 22.30
N VAL A 218 -10.99 -32.93 21.14
CA VAL A 218 -9.80 -33.18 20.33
C VAL A 218 -9.32 -31.87 19.70
N PRO A 219 -8.07 -31.44 19.96
CA PRO A 219 -7.52 -30.23 19.37
C PRO A 219 -7.31 -30.43 17.86
N LEU A 220 -7.77 -29.46 17.07
CA LEU A 220 -7.72 -29.51 15.60
C LEU A 220 -6.29 -29.69 15.06
N GLN A 221 -5.29 -29.18 15.79
CA GLN A 221 -3.88 -29.27 15.43
C GLN A 221 -3.39 -30.71 15.34
N LEU A 222 -3.93 -31.64 16.16
CA LEU A 222 -3.59 -33.06 16.09
C LEU A 222 -4.15 -33.74 14.83
N ALA A 223 -5.23 -33.19 14.25
CA ALA A 223 -5.87 -33.75 13.07
C ALA A 223 -5.16 -33.37 11.75
N LEU A 224 -4.29 -32.35 11.75
CA LEU A 224 -3.67 -31.83 10.52
C LEU A 224 -2.80 -32.86 9.80
N ILE A 225 -1.87 -33.52 10.51
CA ILE A 225 -0.96 -34.51 9.88
C ILE A 225 -1.75 -35.70 9.31
N PRO A 226 -2.64 -36.36 10.07
CA PRO A 226 -3.46 -37.44 9.54
C PRO A 226 -4.31 -37.00 8.34
N LEU A 227 -4.89 -35.80 8.38
CA LEU A 227 -5.73 -35.30 7.30
C LEU A 227 -4.92 -35.06 6.02
N LEU A 228 -3.70 -34.52 6.12
CA LEU A 228 -2.80 -34.37 4.98
C LEU A 228 -2.38 -35.72 4.39
N GLN A 229 -2.04 -36.70 5.25
CA GLN A 229 -1.71 -38.06 4.81
C GLN A 229 -2.90 -38.70 4.08
N PHE A 230 -4.12 -38.53 4.61
CA PHE A 230 -5.34 -39.01 3.98
C PHE A 230 -5.59 -38.36 2.62
N HIS A 231 -5.46 -37.03 2.51
CA HIS A 231 -5.62 -36.29 1.24
C HIS A 231 -4.62 -36.72 0.16
N ASN A 232 -3.37 -36.99 0.55
CA ASN A 232 -2.35 -37.50 -0.36
C ASN A 232 -2.63 -38.95 -0.78
N TRP A 233 -3.10 -39.78 0.16
CA TRP A 233 -3.45 -41.18 -0.12
C TRP A 233 -4.62 -41.30 -1.11
N ILE A 234 -5.65 -40.45 -0.97
CA ILE A 234 -6.79 -40.39 -1.91
C ILE A 234 -6.47 -39.63 -3.21
N GLY A 235 -5.29 -39.03 -3.34
CA GLY A 235 -4.85 -38.37 -4.57
C GLY A 235 -5.41 -36.96 -4.82
N ILE A 236 -6.05 -36.32 -3.83
CA ILE A 236 -6.67 -34.98 -3.92
C ILE A 236 -5.65 -33.85 -3.62
N GLY A 237 -4.39 -34.20 -3.40
CA GLY A 237 -3.34 -33.25 -3.02
C GLY A 237 -2.68 -32.48 -4.17
N LYS A 238 -3.12 -32.62 -5.43
CA LYS A 238 -2.35 -32.16 -6.60
C LYS A 238 -3.08 -31.25 -7.61
N GLY A 239 -4.36 -30.90 -7.44
CA GLY A 239 -5.04 -29.95 -8.33
C GLY A 239 -6.09 -29.06 -7.65
N TYR A 240 -6.30 -27.86 -8.19
CA TYR A 240 -7.33 -26.91 -7.71
C TYR A 240 -8.77 -27.30 -8.10
N LEU A 241 -8.96 -28.47 -8.70
CA LEU A 241 -10.25 -29.13 -8.90
C LEU A 241 -10.30 -30.53 -8.24
N GLY A 242 -9.31 -30.85 -7.41
CA GLY A 242 -8.90 -32.21 -7.04
C GLY A 242 -7.47 -32.47 -7.47
#